data_AF-A0A6A5HNN5-F1
#
_entry.id   AF-A0A6A5HNN5-F1
#
_cell.length_a   1.000
_cell.length_b   1.000
_cell.length_c   1.000
_cell.angle_alpha   90.00
_cell.angle_beta   90.00
_cell.angle_gamma   90.00
#
_symmetry.space_group_name_H-M   'P 1'
#
loop_
_entity.id
_entity.type
_entity.pdbx_description
1 polymer ?
#
loop_
_entity_poly.entity_id
_entity_poly.type
_entity_poly.pdbx_seq_one_letter_code
_entity_poly.pdbx_strand_id
1 'polypeptide(L)'
;MTENSAAILEELRSIREENQESFKKLTEEMEEMKKKQSLQVEMMERIIEKLEKMAVKTESVDLKIMEKWNEFPPEIKMECISRMDFETRLNLRRTAHAERSLVDSRPYSMDTVNMCNDGIEVESETNYFLHETDKCAHNKRTSSCGSKLLAYILKHGLIERLYVFLPREKIDKWVEQLKNSQIDTIRKASHFPIGQ
;
A
#
# COMPACT_ATOMS: atom_id res chain seq x y z
N MET A 1 -55.22 31.56 42.45
CA MET A 1 -53.96 30.86 42.75
C MET A 1 -54.00 29.35 42.48
N THR A 2 -55.17 28.73 42.31
CA THR A 2 -55.33 27.27 42.15
C THR A 2 -55.14 26.76 40.71
N GLU A 3 -55.47 27.56 39.69
CA GLU A 3 -55.39 27.14 38.28
C GLU A 3 -53.96 26.93 37.77
N ASN A 4 -53.02 27.81 38.15
CA ASN A 4 -51.61 27.67 37.75
C ASN A 4 -50.95 26.42 38.35
N SER A 5 -51.36 26.01 39.56
CA SER A 5 -50.82 24.81 40.20
C SER A 5 -51.29 23.53 39.51
N ALA A 6 -52.50 23.51 38.96
CA ALA A 6 -53.04 22.35 38.26
C ALA A 6 -52.37 22.14 36.90
N ALA A 7 -52.12 23.23 36.16
CA ALA A 7 -51.41 23.19 34.88
C ALA A 7 -49.98 22.65 35.03
N ILE A 8 -49.23 23.12 36.04
CA ILE A 8 -47.87 22.64 36.33
C ILE A 8 -47.86 21.14 36.68
N LEU A 9 -48.85 20.66 37.44
CA LEU A 9 -48.92 19.25 37.80
C LEU A 9 -49.22 18.33 36.60
N GLU A 10 -49.99 18.81 35.62
CA GLU A 10 -50.28 18.04 34.41
C GLU A 10 -49.06 17.98 33.47
N GLU A 11 -48.33 19.09 33.32
CA GLU A 11 -47.06 19.12 32.58
C GLU A 11 -46.01 18.18 33.20
N LEU A 12 -45.87 18.19 34.54
CA LEU A 12 -44.97 17.27 35.24
C LEU A 12 -45.37 15.81 35.07
N ARG A 13 -46.68 15.51 34.94
CA ARG A 13 -47.17 14.16 34.65
C ARG A 13 -46.80 13.75 33.23
N SER A 14 -47.04 14.62 32.23
CA SER A 14 -46.68 14.37 30.83
C SER A 14 -45.19 14.08 30.67
N ILE A 15 -44.33 14.92 31.28
CA ILE A 15 -42.87 14.75 31.24
C ILE A 15 -42.46 13.42 31.87
N ARG A 16 -43.11 13.00 32.97
CA ARG A 16 -42.82 11.72 33.61
C ARG A 16 -43.16 10.54 32.70
N GLU A 17 -44.30 10.59 32.03
CA GLU A 17 -44.75 9.54 31.11
C GLU A 17 -43.86 9.45 29.88
N GLU A 18 -43.50 10.59 29.28
CA GLU A 18 -42.55 10.67 28.15
C GLU A 18 -41.16 10.13 28.52
N ASN A 19 -40.66 10.48 29.71
CA ASN A 19 -39.39 9.95 30.20
C ASN A 19 -39.45 8.43 30.41
N GLN A 20 -40.54 7.93 30.99
CA GLN A 20 -40.71 6.49 31.21
C GLN A 20 -40.73 5.72 29.88
N GLU A 21 -41.40 6.25 28.87
CA GLU A 21 -41.45 5.63 27.54
C GLU A 21 -40.09 5.70 26.82
N SER A 22 -39.38 6.83 26.96
CA SER A 22 -38.02 6.99 26.43
C SER A 22 -37.04 5.99 27.05
N PHE A 23 -37.13 5.73 28.36
CA PHE A 23 -36.29 4.73 29.02
C PHE A 23 -36.56 3.31 28.52
N LYS A 24 -37.83 2.92 28.31
CA LYS A 24 -38.16 1.60 27.75
C LYS A 24 -37.53 1.41 26.37
N LYS A 25 -37.71 2.40 25.49
CA LYS A 25 -37.17 2.37 24.12
C LYS A 25 -35.64 2.24 24.11
N LEU A 26 -34.95 3.01 24.96
CA LEU A 26 -33.49 2.89 25.13
C LEU A 26 -33.06 1.49 25.59
N THR A 27 -33.86 0.85 26.45
CA THR A 27 -33.56 -0.49 26.95
C THR A 27 -33.69 -1.54 25.85
N GLU A 28 -34.74 -1.44 25.03
CA GLU A 28 -34.96 -2.32 23.87
C GLU A 28 -33.85 -2.16 22.81
N GLU A 29 -33.47 -0.91 22.50
CA GLU A 29 -32.35 -0.62 21.58
C GLU A 29 -31.02 -1.20 22.11
N MET A 30 -30.76 -1.11 23.42
CA MET A 30 -29.60 -1.72 24.04
C MET A 30 -29.59 -3.26 23.93
N GLU A 31 -30.74 -3.91 24.09
CA GLU A 31 -30.84 -5.36 23.90
C GLU A 31 -30.61 -5.78 22.45
N GLU A 32 -31.14 -5.02 21.48
CA GLU A 32 -30.86 -5.27 20.07
C GLU A 32 -29.37 -5.10 19.73
N MET A 33 -28.73 -4.05 20.26
CA MET A 33 -27.29 -3.83 20.07
C MET A 33 -26.46 -4.99 20.63
N LYS A 34 -26.80 -5.49 21.82
CA LYS A 34 -26.14 -6.67 22.42
C LYS A 34 -26.28 -7.92 21.53
N LYS A 35 -27.47 -8.16 20.97
CA LYS A 35 -27.69 -9.29 20.05
C LYS A 35 -26.84 -9.16 18.78
N LYS A 36 -26.78 -7.96 18.18
CA LYS A 36 -25.93 -7.69 17.01
C LYS A 36 -24.44 -7.91 17.32
N GLN A 37 -23.99 -7.45 18.49
CA GLN A 37 -22.60 -7.64 18.93
C GLN A 37 -22.27 -9.12 19.13
N SER A 38 -23.16 -9.90 19.73
CA SER A 38 -22.99 -11.36 19.90
C SER A 38 -22.81 -12.06 18.55
N LEU A 39 -23.65 -11.74 17.56
CA LEU A 39 -23.55 -12.31 16.21
C LEU A 39 -22.24 -11.93 15.50
N GLN A 40 -21.75 -10.70 15.69
CA GLN A 40 -20.46 -10.28 15.14
C GLN A 40 -19.29 -11.07 15.73
N VAL A 41 -19.30 -11.33 17.04
CA VAL A 41 -18.26 -12.12 17.72
C VAL A 41 -18.24 -13.55 17.18
N GLU A 42 -19.40 -14.21 17.07
CA GLU A 42 -19.50 -15.57 16.50
C GLU A 42 -19.03 -15.65 15.04
N MET A 43 -19.22 -14.58 14.27
CA MET A 43 -18.74 -14.52 12.89
C MET A 43 -17.21 -14.37 12.85
N MET A 44 -16.63 -13.57 13.75
CA MET A 44 -15.18 -13.39 13.89
C MET A 44 -14.50 -14.71 14.25
N GLU A 45 -15.03 -15.45 15.23
CA GLU A 45 -14.49 -16.75 15.67
C GLU A 45 -14.44 -17.76 14.52
N ARG A 46 -15.50 -17.82 13.69
CA ARG A 46 -15.54 -18.67 12.49
C ARG A 46 -14.53 -18.28 11.42
N ILE A 47 -14.18 -16.99 11.31
CA ILE A 47 -13.15 -16.52 10.38
C ILE A 47 -11.77 -16.95 10.89
N ILE A 48 -11.50 -16.78 12.18
CA ILE A 48 -10.23 -17.20 12.80
C ILE A 48 -9.99 -18.70 12.60
N GLU A 49 -10.99 -19.54 12.89
CA GLU A 49 -10.87 -20.99 12.72
C GLU A 49 -10.57 -21.39 11.27
N LYS A 50 -11.14 -20.68 10.29
CA LYS A 50 -10.82 -20.89 8.86
C LYS A 50 -9.40 -20.48 8.51
N LEU A 51 -8.92 -19.35 9.04
CA LEU A 51 -7.55 -18.88 8.81
C LEU A 51 -6.52 -19.86 9.39
N GLU A 52 -6.75 -20.38 10.59
CA GLU A 52 -5.88 -21.39 11.22
C GLU A 52 -5.82 -22.68 10.40
N LYS A 53 -6.97 -23.19 9.93
CA LYS A 53 -7.02 -24.39 9.07
C LYS A 53 -6.31 -24.20 7.73
N MET A 54 -6.28 -22.99 7.20
CA MET A 54 -5.52 -22.67 5.99
C MET A 54 -4.01 -22.60 6.27
N ALA A 55 -3.60 -22.03 7.40
CA ALA A 55 -2.19 -21.94 7.79
C ALA A 55 -1.54 -23.33 8.00
N VAL A 56 -2.27 -24.30 8.58
CA VAL A 56 -1.77 -25.67 8.83
C VAL A 56 -1.54 -26.49 7.55
N LYS A 57 -2.18 -26.13 6.42
CA LYS A 57 -2.00 -26.81 5.12
C LYS A 57 -0.78 -26.36 4.33
N THR A 58 -0.09 -25.31 4.79
CA THR A 58 1.20 -24.92 4.23
C THR A 58 2.26 -25.83 4.85
N GLU A 59 2.50 -26.99 4.23
CA GLU A 59 3.69 -27.80 4.54
C GLU A 59 4.92 -26.87 4.55
N SER A 60 5.74 -26.99 5.60
CA SER A 60 6.98 -26.25 5.73
C SER A 60 7.82 -26.49 4.49
N VAL A 61 7.92 -25.49 3.62
CA VAL A 61 8.81 -25.51 2.46
C VAL A 61 10.21 -25.84 2.98
N ASP A 62 10.81 -26.93 2.49
CA ASP A 62 12.17 -27.30 2.85
C ASP A 62 13.12 -26.23 2.31
N LEU A 63 13.43 -25.25 3.17
CA LEU A 63 14.28 -24.10 2.85
C LEU A 63 15.70 -24.52 2.45
N LYS A 64 16.11 -25.78 2.71
CA LYS A 64 17.40 -26.31 2.23
C LYS A 64 17.52 -26.31 0.71
N ILE A 65 16.40 -26.40 0.00
CA ILE A 65 16.38 -26.29 -1.47
C ILE A 65 16.86 -24.89 -1.92
N MET A 66 16.59 -23.83 -1.13
CA MET A 66 17.03 -22.47 -1.43
C MET A 66 18.52 -22.23 -1.13
N GLU A 67 19.18 -23.03 -0.29
CA GLU A 67 20.62 -22.91 0.01
C GLU A 67 21.50 -23.10 -1.25
N LYS A 68 20.95 -23.77 -2.27
CA LYS A 68 21.60 -24.04 -3.54
C LYS A 68 21.12 -23.13 -4.66
N TRP A 69 20.69 -21.91 -4.36
CA TRP A 69 20.22 -20.95 -5.37
C TRP A 69 21.14 -20.84 -6.58
N ASN A 70 22.46 -20.82 -6.36
CA ASN A 70 23.45 -20.71 -7.44
C ASN A 70 23.53 -21.94 -8.36
N GLU A 71 23.07 -23.10 -7.92
CA GLU A 71 23.01 -24.34 -8.72
C GLU A 71 21.75 -24.40 -9.61
N PHE A 72 20.76 -23.52 -9.38
CA PHE A 72 19.55 -23.54 -10.21
C PHE A 72 19.82 -23.04 -11.62
N PRO A 73 19.21 -23.71 -12.63
CA PRO A 73 19.28 -23.25 -14.00
C PRO A 73 18.53 -21.91 -14.15
N PRO A 74 18.93 -21.05 -15.09
CA PRO A 74 18.35 -19.72 -15.27
C PRO A 74 16.82 -19.72 -15.40
N GLU A 75 16.25 -20.74 -16.02
CA GLU A 75 14.81 -20.86 -16.27
C GLU A 75 14.02 -20.93 -14.96
N ILE A 76 14.52 -21.68 -13.97
CA ILE A 76 13.89 -21.80 -12.65
C ILE A 76 14.03 -20.50 -11.87
N LYS A 77 15.21 -19.87 -11.90
CA LYS A 77 15.43 -18.56 -11.28
C LYS A 77 14.49 -17.50 -11.85
N MET A 78 14.31 -17.51 -13.18
CA MET A 78 13.43 -16.58 -13.89
C MET A 78 11.96 -16.78 -13.53
N GLU A 79 11.54 -18.01 -13.29
CA GLU A 79 10.19 -18.31 -12.79
C GLU A 79 10.01 -17.78 -11.36
N CYS A 80 10.99 -17.96 -10.47
CA CYS A 80 10.96 -17.36 -9.14
C CYS A 80 10.93 -15.83 -9.19
N ILE A 81 11.81 -15.21 -9.99
CA ILE A 81 11.86 -13.75 -10.19
C ILE A 81 10.52 -13.23 -10.69
N SER A 82 9.82 -13.98 -11.55
CA SER A 82 8.53 -13.56 -12.09
C SER A 82 7.47 -13.30 -11.02
N ARG A 83 7.55 -14.02 -9.90
CA ARG A 83 6.62 -13.96 -8.76
C ARG A 83 7.11 -13.03 -7.65
N MET A 84 8.31 -12.49 -7.78
CA MET A 84 8.84 -11.50 -6.83
C MET A 84 8.23 -10.14 -7.09
N ASP A 85 7.91 -9.46 -6.01
CA ASP A 85 7.51 -8.06 -6.03
C ASP A 85 8.68 -7.12 -6.37
N PHE A 86 8.36 -5.84 -6.55
CA PHE A 86 9.33 -4.86 -7.01
C PHE A 86 10.51 -4.69 -6.05
N GLU A 87 10.24 -4.60 -4.75
CA GLU A 87 11.28 -4.44 -3.73
C GLU A 87 12.22 -5.66 -3.69
N THR A 88 11.65 -6.86 -3.68
CA THR A 88 12.40 -8.11 -3.64
C THR A 88 13.29 -8.24 -4.88
N ARG A 89 12.79 -7.87 -6.07
CA ARG A 89 13.61 -7.83 -7.29
C ARG A 89 14.76 -6.84 -7.19
N LEU A 90 14.51 -5.63 -6.66
CA LEU A 90 15.57 -4.63 -6.46
C LEU A 90 16.65 -5.13 -5.49
N ASN A 91 16.26 -5.82 -4.42
CA ASN A 91 17.18 -6.42 -3.48
C ASN A 91 18.01 -7.54 -4.11
N LEU A 92 17.36 -8.47 -4.84
CA LEU A 92 18.04 -9.55 -5.56
C LEU A 92 19.03 -9.00 -6.60
N ARG A 93 18.66 -7.94 -7.32
CA ARG A 93 19.53 -7.26 -8.30
C ARG A 93 20.86 -6.75 -7.71
N ARG A 94 20.91 -6.53 -6.40
CA ARG A 94 22.09 -6.02 -5.69
C ARG A 94 23.04 -7.12 -5.20
N THR A 95 22.65 -8.40 -5.29
CA THR A 95 23.42 -9.50 -4.69
C THR A 95 24.57 -9.98 -5.58
N ALA A 96 24.36 -10.12 -6.90
CA ALA A 96 25.39 -10.58 -7.84
C ALA A 96 25.15 -10.10 -9.28
N HIS A 97 26.18 -10.12 -10.12
CA HIS A 97 26.09 -9.72 -11.53
C HIS A 97 25.19 -10.65 -12.35
N ALA A 98 25.22 -11.96 -12.09
CA ALA A 98 24.35 -12.93 -12.75
C ALA A 98 22.87 -12.65 -12.44
N GLU A 99 22.56 -12.45 -11.15
CA GLU A 99 21.19 -12.14 -10.70
C GLU A 99 20.70 -10.80 -11.23
N ARG A 100 21.57 -9.78 -11.25
CA ARG A 100 21.27 -8.50 -11.90
C ARG A 100 20.88 -8.68 -13.36
N SER A 101 21.63 -9.50 -14.10
CA SER A 101 21.37 -9.73 -15.52
C SER A 101 20.04 -10.45 -15.74
N LEU A 102 19.70 -11.40 -14.88
CA LEU A 102 18.40 -12.09 -14.92
C LEU A 102 17.24 -11.14 -14.59
N VAL A 103 17.34 -10.39 -13.51
CA VAL A 103 16.33 -9.40 -13.12
C VAL A 103 16.15 -8.36 -14.24
N ASP A 104 17.23 -7.81 -14.77
CA ASP A 104 17.20 -6.75 -15.80
C ASP A 104 16.66 -7.26 -17.15
N SER A 105 16.71 -8.58 -17.39
CA SER A 105 16.18 -9.21 -18.61
C SER A 105 14.66 -9.30 -18.65
N ARG A 106 13.98 -9.15 -17.50
CA ARG A 106 12.53 -9.26 -17.40
C ARG A 106 11.90 -7.97 -16.90
N PRO A 107 11.10 -7.28 -17.74
CA PRO A 107 10.39 -6.11 -17.30
C PRO A 107 9.43 -6.39 -16.13
N TYR A 108 9.16 -5.37 -15.32
CA TYR A 108 8.20 -5.44 -14.20
C TYR A 108 6.98 -4.57 -14.49
N SER A 109 5.78 -5.12 -14.37
CA SER A 109 4.52 -4.39 -14.56
C SER A 109 4.22 -3.50 -13.37
N MET A 110 3.92 -2.23 -13.61
CA MET A 110 3.63 -1.22 -12.60
C MET A 110 2.36 -0.48 -12.99
N ASP A 111 1.40 -0.42 -12.07
CA ASP A 111 0.12 0.23 -12.32
C ASP A 111 0.28 1.75 -12.26
N THR A 112 0.98 2.23 -11.24
CA THR A 112 1.23 3.65 -11.04
C THR A 112 2.66 3.89 -10.53
N VAL A 113 3.32 4.91 -11.05
CA VAL A 113 4.55 5.45 -10.48
C VAL A 113 4.31 6.92 -10.13
N ASN A 114 4.43 7.27 -8.85
CA ASN A 114 4.32 8.64 -8.36
C ASN A 114 5.71 9.20 -8.05
N MET A 115 6.04 10.33 -8.64
CA MET A 115 7.24 11.09 -8.30
C MET A 115 6.83 12.27 -7.43
N CYS A 116 7.23 12.24 -6.16
CA CYS A 116 6.87 13.26 -5.18
C CYS A 116 8.13 13.96 -4.66
N ASN A 117 7.98 15.10 -3.99
CA ASN A 117 9.11 15.77 -3.35
C ASN A 117 9.83 14.88 -2.35
N ASP A 118 9.11 13.95 -1.71
CA ASP A 118 9.63 13.09 -0.66
C ASP A 118 10.21 11.77 -1.18
N GLY A 119 10.09 11.45 -2.48
CA GLY A 119 10.55 10.18 -3.01
C GLY A 119 9.88 9.69 -4.29
N ILE A 120 10.05 8.39 -4.56
CA ILE A 120 9.39 7.67 -5.65
C ILE A 120 8.52 6.58 -5.05
N GLU A 121 7.25 6.59 -5.41
CA GLU A 121 6.28 5.54 -5.10
C GLU A 121 6.02 4.70 -6.36
N VAL A 122 5.96 3.40 -6.18
CA VAL A 122 5.60 2.43 -7.21
C VAL A 122 4.45 1.60 -6.66
N GLU A 123 3.26 1.82 -7.21
CA GLU A 123 2.09 0.99 -6.95
C GLU A 123 2.14 -0.25 -7.86
N SER A 124 2.08 -1.42 -7.23
CA SER A 124 2.01 -2.73 -7.88
C SER A 124 1.26 -3.71 -6.98
N GLU A 125 1.43 -5.02 -7.16
CA GLU A 125 0.89 -6.02 -6.22
C GLU A 125 1.31 -5.75 -4.77
N THR A 126 2.55 -5.28 -4.58
CA THR A 126 2.98 -4.66 -3.32
C THR A 126 3.33 -3.21 -3.59
N ASN A 127 2.76 -2.30 -2.79
CA ASN A 127 3.12 -0.89 -2.86
C ASN A 127 4.55 -0.73 -2.35
N TYR A 128 5.41 -0.11 -3.16
CA TYR A 128 6.79 0.19 -2.82
C TYR A 128 7.01 1.69 -2.76
N PHE A 129 7.64 2.16 -1.70
CA PHE A 129 7.95 3.58 -1.54
C PHE A 129 9.43 3.74 -1.19
N LEU A 130 10.18 4.48 -2.02
CA LEU A 130 11.54 4.88 -1.73
C LEU A 130 11.54 6.36 -1.32
N HIS A 131 11.90 6.63 -0.07
CA HIS A 131 11.99 8.00 0.44
C HIS A 131 13.34 8.65 0.06
N GLU A 132 13.37 9.94 -0.24
CA GLU A 132 14.58 10.68 -0.64
C GLU A 132 15.65 10.70 0.47
N THR A 133 15.26 10.46 1.73
CA THR A 133 16.20 10.38 2.87
C THR A 133 16.63 8.96 3.24
N ASP A 134 16.15 7.92 2.53
CA ASP A 134 16.59 6.55 2.81
C ASP A 134 18.11 6.44 2.67
N LYS A 135 18.78 5.66 3.52
CA LYS A 135 20.26 5.58 3.55
C LYS A 135 20.89 5.21 2.18
N CYS A 136 20.12 4.60 1.28
CA CYS A 136 20.51 4.34 -0.11
C CYS A 136 20.65 5.63 -0.96
N ALA A 137 20.04 6.74 -0.55
CA ALA A 137 20.06 8.10 -1.10
C ALA A 137 21.28 8.93 -0.78
N HIS A 138 21.96 8.62 0.32
CA HIS A 138 22.94 9.51 0.92
C HIS A 138 24.40 9.21 0.53
N ASN A 139 24.64 8.58 -0.63
CA ASN A 139 25.98 8.61 -1.19
C ASN A 139 26.27 10.02 -1.73
N LYS A 140 26.87 10.86 -0.89
CA LYS A 140 27.24 12.28 -1.14
C LYS A 140 28.06 12.53 -2.42
N ARG A 141 28.45 11.48 -3.15
CA ARG A 141 29.21 11.55 -4.41
C ARG A 141 28.37 11.32 -5.68
N THR A 142 27.10 10.96 -5.57
CA THR A 142 26.24 10.75 -6.76
C THR A 142 24.88 11.38 -6.57
N SER A 143 24.31 11.94 -7.64
CA SER A 143 22.93 12.41 -7.72
C SER A 143 21.96 11.49 -6.97
N SER A 144 20.97 12.07 -6.28
CA SER A 144 20.03 11.41 -5.37
C SER A 144 19.62 10.01 -5.83
N CYS A 145 19.54 9.02 -4.92
CA CYS A 145 19.15 7.64 -5.27
C CYS A 145 17.89 7.57 -6.13
N GLY A 146 16.96 8.52 -5.96
CA GLY A 146 15.74 8.63 -6.75
C GLY A 146 16.04 8.74 -8.25
N SER A 147 17.04 9.53 -8.65
CA SER A 147 17.39 9.68 -10.08
C SER A 147 17.83 8.36 -10.73
N LYS A 148 18.60 7.54 -10.00
CA LYS A 148 19.06 6.23 -10.48
C LYS A 148 17.96 5.17 -10.45
N LEU A 149 17.14 5.17 -9.40
CA LEU A 149 15.99 4.27 -9.32
C LEU A 149 15.00 4.58 -10.44
N LEU A 150 14.69 5.86 -10.67
CA LEU A 150 13.79 6.24 -11.76
C LEU A 150 14.36 5.84 -13.12
N ALA A 151 15.64 6.11 -13.39
CA ALA A 151 16.25 5.68 -14.65
C ALA A 151 16.12 4.16 -14.85
N TYR A 152 16.29 3.38 -13.78
CA TYR A 152 16.03 1.95 -13.81
C TYR A 152 14.56 1.60 -14.08
N ILE A 153 13.62 2.23 -13.35
CA ILE A 153 12.17 2.05 -13.52
C ILE A 153 11.75 2.39 -14.96
N LEU A 154 12.24 3.49 -15.52
CA LEU A 154 11.94 3.88 -16.89
C LEU A 154 12.54 2.92 -17.90
N LYS A 155 13.70 2.33 -17.62
CA LYS A 155 14.38 1.40 -18.55
C LYS A 155 13.80 -0.01 -18.51
N HIS A 156 13.40 -0.50 -17.34
CA HIS A 156 13.01 -1.90 -17.12
C HIS A 156 11.56 -2.08 -16.63
N GLY A 157 10.82 -1.00 -16.35
CA GLY A 157 9.42 -1.04 -15.94
C GLY A 157 8.47 -0.96 -17.13
N LEU A 158 7.36 -1.70 -17.03
CA LEU A 158 6.17 -1.52 -17.87
C LEU A 158 5.18 -0.68 -17.07
N ILE A 159 5.25 0.64 -17.26
CA ILE A 159 4.49 1.61 -16.47
C ILE A 159 3.18 1.90 -17.18
N GLU A 160 2.05 1.67 -16.51
CA GLU A 160 0.73 2.05 -17.02
C GLU A 160 0.49 3.55 -16.84
N ARG A 161 0.75 4.08 -15.64
CA ARG A 161 0.58 5.51 -15.31
C ARG A 161 1.81 6.08 -14.61
N LEU A 162 2.28 7.24 -15.09
CA LEU A 162 3.35 8.01 -14.45
C LEU A 162 2.81 9.38 -14.05
N TYR A 163 2.85 9.67 -12.75
CA TYR A 163 2.48 10.97 -12.19
C TYR A 163 3.71 11.68 -11.61
N VAL A 164 3.83 12.97 -11.93
CA VAL A 164 4.96 13.79 -11.50
C VAL A 164 4.47 15.00 -10.72
N PHE A 165 4.65 14.93 -9.40
CA PHE A 165 4.36 15.95 -8.40
C PHE A 165 5.67 16.59 -7.93
N LEU A 166 6.41 17.18 -8.87
CA LEU A 166 7.67 17.88 -8.61
C LEU A 166 7.60 19.31 -9.14
N PRO A 167 8.29 20.27 -8.48
CA PRO A 167 8.52 21.59 -9.05
C PRO A 167 9.18 21.49 -10.43
N ARG A 168 8.79 22.37 -11.36
CA ARG A 168 9.26 22.36 -12.76
C ARG A 168 10.78 22.36 -12.89
N GLU A 169 11.46 23.12 -12.03
CA GLU A 169 12.93 23.19 -11.98
C GLU A 169 13.58 21.82 -11.68
N LYS A 170 12.99 21.04 -10.77
CA LYS A 170 13.44 19.66 -10.51
C LYS A 170 13.18 18.80 -11.73
N ILE A 171 12.00 18.90 -12.35
CA ILE A 171 11.66 18.13 -13.56
C ILE A 171 12.65 18.41 -14.69
N ASP A 172 12.95 19.68 -14.98
CA ASP A 172 13.85 20.06 -16.08
C ASP A 172 15.26 19.50 -15.88
N LYS A 173 15.78 19.60 -14.65
CA LYS A 173 17.08 19.00 -14.29
C LYS A 173 17.08 17.48 -14.50
N TRP A 174 15.98 16.81 -14.19
CA TRP A 174 15.86 15.37 -14.36
C TRP A 174 15.71 14.96 -15.83
N VAL A 175 14.92 15.70 -16.60
CA VAL A 175 14.77 15.48 -18.05
C VAL A 175 16.12 15.60 -18.74
N GLU A 176 16.94 16.58 -18.37
CA GLU A 176 18.32 16.69 -18.88
C GLU A 176 19.20 15.49 -18.48
N GLN A 177 19.08 14.99 -17.25
CA GLN A 177 19.79 13.78 -16.83
C GLN A 177 19.33 12.53 -17.61
N LEU A 178 18.05 12.42 -17.94
CA LEU A 178 17.48 11.31 -18.71
C LEU A 178 17.85 11.37 -20.20
N LYS A 179 17.86 12.54 -20.82
CA LYS A 179 18.35 12.70 -22.21
C LYS A 179 19.79 12.21 -22.35
N ASN A 180 20.60 12.44 -21.33
CA ASN A 180 21.98 11.96 -21.28
C ASN A 180 22.13 10.45 -21.00
N SER A 181 21.05 9.75 -20.63
CA SER A 181 21.08 8.32 -20.26
C SER A 181 20.53 7.36 -21.32
N GLN A 182 20.11 7.85 -22.50
CA GLN A 182 19.62 7.07 -23.65
C GLN A 182 18.44 6.13 -23.31
N ILE A 183 17.40 6.65 -22.64
CA ILE A 183 16.19 5.89 -22.27
C ILE A 183 14.98 6.41 -23.07
N ASP A 184 14.43 5.57 -23.96
CA ASP A 184 13.34 5.92 -24.91
C ASP A 184 11.93 5.40 -24.50
N THR A 185 11.71 5.01 -23.26
CA THR A 185 10.57 4.13 -22.91
C THR A 185 9.24 4.79 -22.54
N ILE A 186 9.09 6.11 -22.62
CA ILE A 186 7.87 6.77 -22.10
C ILE A 186 6.74 6.71 -23.15
N ARG A 187 5.72 5.87 -22.91
CA ARG A 187 4.53 5.75 -23.80
C ARG A 187 3.49 6.85 -23.59
N LYS A 188 3.28 7.32 -22.36
CA LYS A 188 2.43 8.48 -22.00
C LYS A 188 2.94 9.09 -20.68
N ALA A 189 3.11 10.41 -20.63
CA ALA A 189 3.45 11.13 -19.41
C ALA A 189 2.44 12.27 -19.18
N SER A 190 1.92 12.36 -17.95
CA SER A 190 0.99 13.41 -17.55
C SER A 190 1.60 14.20 -16.40
N HIS A 191 1.84 15.50 -16.62
CA HIS A 191 2.32 16.40 -15.58
C HIS A 191 1.14 17.07 -14.89
N PHE A 192 1.11 17.03 -13.56
CA PHE A 192 0.16 17.76 -12.75
C PHE A 192 0.91 18.79 -11.91
N PRO A 193 0.70 20.10 -12.13
CA PRO A 193 1.33 21.12 -11.31
C PRO A 193 0.82 21.03 -9.88
N ILE A 194 1.74 21.03 -8.90
CA ILE A 194 1.38 21.28 -7.50
C ILE A 194 1.03 22.77 -7.40
N GLY A 195 -0.13 23.07 -6.80
CA GLY A 195 -0.75 24.39 -6.77
C GLY A 195 0.14 25.56 -6.31
N GLN A 196 -0.23 26.74 -6.80
CA GLN A 196 0.22 28.06 -6.35
C GLN A 196 -0.12 28.31 -4.89
#